data_AF-A0A7M1KGI6-F1
#
_entry.id   AF-A0A7M1KGI6-F1
#
_cell.length_a   1.000
_cell.length_b   1.000
_cell.length_c   1.000
_cell.angle_alpha   90.00
_cell.angle_beta   90.00
_cell.angle_gamma   90.00
#
_symmetry.space_group_name_H-M   'P 1'
#
loop_
_entity.id
_entity.type
_entity.pdbx_description
1 polymer ?
#
loop_
_entity_poly.entity_id
_entity_poly.type
_entity_poly.pdbx_seq_one_letter_code
_entity_poly.pdbx_strand_id
1 'polypeptide(L)'
;MSIKTRDTLRALVVRRSRELGKSMTILAKEAGISRTYLYGLAGGASQDPSVRTLIKLAKALQVSPLLLFRYFADLAGAPADANSLATTNRAISLNDPSDIAVFNADVTTPDQTVVLPGEVFQKTWELQNLGTRPWRGRKLVRVDGEYVIARRTATGAPLEVVMDTHLRSLNNEIAIAETLPGQPVHITVEFAAPKETCTVTSIWRIEDEHGQPCYGPAFILHVIVNVMAR
;
A
#
# COMPACT_ATOMS: atom_id res chain seq x y z
N MET A 1 -0.37 -23.69 -9.79
CA MET A 1 0.80 -24.00 -8.94
C MET A 1 0.44 -23.58 -7.53
N SER A 2 0.36 -24.55 -6.60
CA SER A 2 -0.26 -24.40 -5.27
C SER A 2 0.57 -23.49 -4.37
N ILE A 3 0.06 -22.30 -4.05
CA ILE A 3 0.65 -21.36 -3.10
C ILE A 3 0.50 -21.96 -1.69
N LYS A 4 1.48 -22.77 -1.27
CA LYS A 4 1.55 -23.34 0.07
C LYS A 4 2.30 -22.41 1.03
N THR A 5 1.60 -21.38 1.48
CA THR A 5 1.72 -20.85 2.85
C THR A 5 0.43 -20.09 3.12
N ARG A 6 -0.47 -20.74 3.87
CA ARG A 6 -1.78 -20.20 4.21
C ARG A 6 -1.56 -19.08 5.24
N ASP A 7 -1.23 -17.88 4.76
CA ASP A 7 -1.49 -16.64 5.49
C ASP A 7 -2.99 -16.61 5.74
N THR A 8 -3.40 -17.20 6.85
CA THR A 8 -4.81 -17.27 7.25
C THR A 8 -5.10 -16.07 8.12
N LEU A 9 -6.35 -15.63 8.15
CA LEU A 9 -6.81 -14.65 9.14
C LEU A 9 -6.41 -15.07 10.56
N ARG A 10 -6.45 -16.38 10.88
CA ARG A 10 -5.94 -16.93 12.13
C ARG A 10 -4.47 -16.60 12.38
N ALA A 11 -3.60 -16.82 11.39
CA ALA A 11 -2.17 -16.52 11.51
C ALA A 11 -1.95 -15.03 11.77
N LEU A 12 -2.65 -14.15 11.03
CA LEU A 12 -2.60 -12.70 11.26
C LEU A 12 -3.01 -12.35 12.69
N VAL A 13 -4.18 -12.83 13.12
CA VAL A 13 -4.77 -12.51 14.43
C VAL A 13 -3.85 -12.96 15.57
N VAL A 14 -3.29 -14.17 15.47
CA VAL A 14 -2.33 -14.70 16.47
C VAL A 14 -1.03 -13.89 16.47
N ARG A 15 -0.51 -13.53 15.30
CA ARG A 15 0.71 -12.72 15.17
C ARG A 15 0.53 -11.34 15.79
N ARG A 16 -0.52 -10.60 15.39
CA ARG A 16 -0.82 -9.26 15.93
C ARG A 16 -1.13 -9.28 17.42
N SER A 17 -1.76 -10.34 17.93
CA SER A 17 -1.96 -10.54 19.37
C SER A 17 -0.64 -10.56 20.15
N ARG A 18 0.38 -11.26 19.63
CA ARG A 18 1.71 -11.30 20.24
C ARG A 18 2.43 -9.96 20.13
N GLU A 19 2.42 -9.34 18.95
CA GLU A 19 3.09 -8.07 18.69
C GLU A 19 2.51 -6.90 19.51
N LEU A 20 1.19 -6.90 19.73
CA LEU A 20 0.52 -5.89 20.55
C LEU A 20 0.55 -6.20 22.05
N GLY A 21 1.02 -7.39 22.46
CA GLY A 21 0.94 -7.84 23.86
C GLY A 21 -0.50 -8.00 24.37
N LYS A 22 -1.48 -8.19 23.48
CA LYS A 22 -2.91 -8.27 23.82
C LYS A 22 -3.42 -9.69 23.66
N SER A 23 -4.12 -10.20 24.67
CA SER A 23 -4.81 -11.49 24.54
C SER A 23 -5.97 -11.43 23.54
N MET A 24 -6.38 -12.59 23.01
CA MET A 24 -7.57 -12.69 22.14
C MET A 24 -8.83 -12.15 22.80
N THR A 25 -8.98 -12.32 24.11
CA THR A 25 -10.10 -11.77 24.88
C THR A 25 -10.12 -10.25 24.84
N ILE A 26 -8.96 -9.60 24.98
CA ILE A 26 -8.84 -8.14 24.91
C ILE A 26 -9.14 -7.65 23.51
N LEU A 27 -8.57 -8.29 22.48
CA LEU A 27 -8.82 -7.92 21.08
C LEU A 27 -10.30 -8.06 20.69
N ALA A 28 -10.97 -9.15 21.10
CA ALA A 28 -12.40 -9.33 20.88
C ALA A 28 -13.22 -8.23 21.58
N LYS A 29 -12.88 -7.90 22.82
CA LYS A 29 -13.54 -6.82 23.59
C LYS A 29 -13.37 -5.46 22.90
N GLU A 30 -12.16 -5.12 22.46
CA GLU A 30 -11.89 -3.87 21.73
C GLU A 30 -12.62 -3.78 20.38
N ALA A 31 -12.73 -4.90 19.68
CA ALA A 31 -13.50 -5.00 18.44
C ALA A 31 -15.04 -5.03 18.67
N GLY A 32 -15.48 -5.12 19.93
CA GLY A 32 -16.91 -5.18 20.29
C GLY A 32 -17.59 -6.47 19.84
N ILE A 33 -16.85 -7.59 19.83
CA ILE A 33 -17.35 -8.92 19.46
C ILE A 33 -17.07 -9.95 20.55
N SER A 34 -17.78 -11.08 20.53
CA SER A 34 -17.49 -12.16 21.48
C SER A 34 -16.19 -12.89 21.13
N ARG A 35 -15.49 -13.41 22.14
CA ARG A 35 -14.28 -14.21 21.95
C ARG A 35 -14.55 -15.42 21.03
N THR A 36 -15.65 -16.14 21.27
CA THR A 36 -16.07 -17.28 20.44
C THR A 36 -16.28 -16.89 18.98
N TYR A 37 -16.90 -15.72 18.73
CA TYR A 37 -17.09 -15.21 17.38
C TYR A 37 -15.76 -14.85 16.71
N LEU A 38 -14.80 -14.24 17.42
CA LEU A 38 -13.45 -14.00 16.89
C LEU A 38 -12.73 -15.30 16.47
N TYR A 39 -12.83 -16.37 17.27
CA TYR A 39 -12.27 -17.67 16.88
C TYR A 39 -12.99 -18.28 15.67
N GLY A 40 -14.32 -18.15 15.60
CA GLY A 40 -15.11 -18.59 14.45
C GLY A 40 -14.72 -17.86 13.17
N LEU A 41 -14.53 -16.54 13.25
CA LEU A 41 -14.04 -15.71 12.14
C LEU A 41 -12.63 -16.14 11.69
N ALA A 42 -11.69 -16.23 12.63
CA ALA A 42 -10.31 -16.61 12.34
C ALA A 42 -10.20 -18.02 11.74
N GLY A 43 -11.07 -18.94 12.16
CA GLY A 43 -11.13 -20.32 11.66
C GLY A 43 -11.86 -20.49 10.32
N GLY A 44 -12.46 -19.43 9.77
CA GLY A 44 -13.28 -19.51 8.55
C GLY A 44 -14.62 -20.23 8.75
N ALA A 45 -15.04 -20.45 10.01
CA ALA A 45 -16.28 -21.13 10.36
C ALA A 45 -17.48 -20.17 10.46
N SER A 46 -17.22 -18.88 10.59
CA SER A 46 -18.26 -17.85 10.72
C SER A 46 -18.57 -17.21 9.37
N GLN A 47 -19.85 -17.17 9.01
CA GLN A 47 -20.34 -16.54 7.78
C GLN A 47 -20.07 -15.03 7.76
N ASP A 48 -19.89 -14.54 6.54
CA ASP A 48 -19.72 -13.17 6.05
C ASP A 48 -19.91 -12.08 7.12
N PRO A 49 -18.82 -11.70 7.83
CA PRO A 49 -18.91 -10.67 8.85
C PRO A 49 -19.31 -9.34 8.23
N SER A 50 -20.18 -8.59 8.92
CA SER A 50 -20.54 -7.24 8.47
C SER A 50 -19.29 -6.37 8.27
N VAL A 51 -19.33 -5.46 7.29
CA VAL A 51 -18.26 -4.47 7.05
C VAL A 51 -17.90 -3.73 8.34
N ARG A 52 -18.89 -3.40 9.18
CA ARG A 52 -18.68 -2.74 10.48
C ARG A 52 -17.87 -3.61 11.44
N THR A 53 -18.12 -4.92 11.46
CA THR A 53 -17.33 -5.89 12.24
C THR A 53 -15.87 -5.89 11.79
N LEU A 54 -15.64 -5.94 10.47
CA LEU A 54 -14.30 -5.95 9.90
C LEU A 54 -13.54 -4.66 10.20
N ILE A 55 -14.18 -3.50 10.08
CA ILE A 55 -13.56 -2.22 10.44
C ILE A 55 -13.16 -2.17 11.92
N LYS A 56 -14.06 -2.61 12.82
CA LYS A 56 -13.77 -2.63 14.26
C LYS A 56 -12.63 -3.60 14.60
N LEU A 57 -12.62 -4.78 13.98
CA LEU A 57 -11.57 -5.77 14.18
C LEU A 57 -10.23 -5.28 13.62
N ALA A 58 -10.21 -4.66 12.44
CA ALA A 58 -9.02 -4.09 11.85
C ALA A 58 -8.42 -3.01 12.75
N LYS A 59 -9.26 -2.14 13.32
CA LYS A 59 -8.86 -1.13 14.30
C LYS A 59 -8.24 -1.75 15.56
N ALA A 60 -8.86 -2.80 16.11
CA ALA A 60 -8.32 -3.49 17.29
C ALA A 60 -6.97 -4.18 17.02
N LEU A 61 -6.81 -4.76 15.83
CA LEU A 61 -5.57 -5.42 15.38
C LEU A 61 -4.49 -4.43 14.89
N GLN A 62 -4.84 -3.15 14.75
CA GLN A 62 -4.01 -2.11 14.13
C GLN A 62 -3.47 -2.54 12.75
N VAL A 63 -4.39 -2.99 11.89
CA VAL A 63 -4.14 -3.37 10.50
C VAL A 63 -5.09 -2.59 9.58
N SER A 64 -4.79 -2.48 8.29
CA SER A 64 -5.73 -1.87 7.34
C SER A 64 -7.00 -2.74 7.22
N PRO A 65 -8.22 -2.16 7.21
CA PRO A 65 -9.45 -2.91 6.96
C PRO A 65 -9.45 -3.69 5.64
N LEU A 66 -8.77 -3.15 4.61
CA LEU A 66 -8.59 -3.81 3.31
C LEU A 66 -7.95 -5.18 3.42
N LEU A 67 -7.04 -5.38 4.37
CA LEU A 67 -6.43 -6.68 4.62
C LEU A 67 -7.46 -7.71 5.08
N LEU A 68 -8.38 -7.33 5.97
CA LEU A 68 -9.42 -8.24 6.43
C LEU A 68 -10.40 -8.53 5.31
N PHE A 69 -10.83 -7.53 4.54
CA PHE A 69 -11.68 -7.74 3.37
C PHE A 69 -11.04 -8.72 2.38
N ARG A 70 -9.74 -8.59 2.12
CA ARG A 70 -9.00 -9.51 1.24
C ARG A 70 -9.02 -10.95 1.75
N TYR A 71 -8.75 -11.17 3.04
CA TYR A 71 -8.83 -12.51 3.61
C TYR A 71 -10.23 -13.14 3.49
N PHE A 72 -11.29 -12.35 3.65
CA PHE A 72 -12.66 -12.86 3.49
C PHE A 72 -13.08 -13.06 2.03
N ALA A 73 -12.64 -12.20 1.11
CA ALA A 73 -12.87 -12.36 -0.31
C ALA A 73 -12.19 -13.62 -0.87
N ASP A 74 -10.94 -13.88 -0.46
CA ASP A 74 -10.18 -15.08 -0.84
C ASP A 74 -10.83 -16.38 -0.27
N LEU A 75 -11.47 -16.29 0.90
CA LEU A 75 -12.19 -17.43 1.52
C LEU A 75 -13.55 -17.70 0.89
N ALA A 76 -14.25 -16.67 0.42
CA ALA A 76 -15.57 -16.78 -0.22
C ALA A 76 -15.49 -17.32 -1.66
N GLY A 77 -14.28 -17.50 -2.21
CA GLY A 77 -14.10 -17.98 -3.58
C GLY A 77 -14.63 -16.98 -4.59
N ALA A 78 -14.29 -15.69 -4.43
CA ALA A 78 -14.57 -14.69 -5.46
C ALA A 78 -14.12 -15.24 -6.83
N PRO A 79 -14.97 -15.15 -7.88
CA PRO A 79 -14.61 -15.67 -9.18
C PRO A 79 -13.28 -15.05 -9.59
N ALA A 80 -12.31 -15.91 -9.88
CA ALA A 80 -11.05 -15.50 -10.47
C ALA A 80 -11.32 -15.12 -11.93
N ASP A 81 -12.15 -14.10 -12.15
CA ASP A 81 -12.26 -13.48 -13.45
C ASP A 81 -10.87 -12.94 -13.77
N ALA A 82 -10.30 -13.41 -14.87
CA ALA A 82 -8.96 -13.08 -15.34
C ALA A 82 -8.74 -11.57 -15.56
N ASN A 83 -9.78 -10.76 -15.42
CA ASN A 83 -9.76 -9.29 -15.48
C ASN A 83 -9.58 -8.60 -14.12
N SER A 84 -9.51 -9.33 -13.00
CA SER A 84 -9.36 -8.72 -11.66
C SER A 84 -8.12 -9.20 -10.93
N LEU A 85 -6.95 -8.88 -11.49
CA LEU A 85 -5.73 -8.69 -10.72
C LEU A 85 -5.00 -7.50 -11.34
N ALA A 86 -5.24 -6.31 -10.81
CA ALA A 86 -4.21 -5.28 -10.88
C ALA A 86 -3.01 -5.81 -10.07
N THR A 87 -2.15 -6.59 -10.73
CA THR A 87 -0.87 -7.08 -10.21
C THR A 87 0.04 -5.93 -9.75
N THR A 88 -0.32 -4.69 -10.10
CA THR A 88 0.38 -3.44 -9.78
C THR A 88 0.37 -3.09 -8.29
N ASN A 89 -0.65 -3.49 -7.53
CA ASN A 89 -0.77 -3.01 -6.15
C ASN A 89 -0.08 -3.92 -5.13
N ARG A 90 0.47 -5.06 -5.55
CA ARG A 90 1.19 -6.00 -4.67
C ARG A 90 2.56 -6.32 -5.25
N ALA A 91 3.60 -6.25 -4.43
CA ALA A 91 4.94 -6.62 -4.81
C ALA A 91 5.55 -7.63 -3.85
N ILE A 92 6.36 -8.52 -4.43
CA ILE A 92 7.25 -9.42 -3.70
C ILE A 92 8.67 -8.87 -3.88
N SER A 93 9.46 -8.86 -2.81
CA SER A 93 10.82 -8.35 -2.83
C SER A 93 11.70 -9.13 -3.80
N LEU A 94 12.68 -8.43 -4.39
CA LEU A 94 13.64 -9.02 -5.32
C LEU A 94 14.56 -10.04 -4.63
N ASN A 95 14.78 -9.87 -3.31
CA ASN A 95 15.77 -10.63 -2.55
C ASN A 95 15.14 -11.61 -1.53
N ASP A 96 13.90 -11.37 -1.08
CA ASP A 96 13.19 -12.25 -0.13
C ASP A 96 11.72 -12.45 -0.54
N PRO A 97 11.31 -13.66 -0.95
CA PRO A 97 9.90 -13.97 -1.27
C PRO A 97 8.91 -13.74 -0.12
N SER A 98 9.42 -13.66 1.11
CA SER A 98 8.63 -13.45 2.33
C SER A 98 8.41 -11.97 2.66
N ASP A 99 9.04 -11.06 1.92
CA ASP A 99 8.85 -9.63 2.03
C ASP A 99 7.89 -9.16 0.93
N ILE A 100 6.70 -8.76 1.36
CA ILE A 100 5.58 -8.47 0.47
C ILE A 100 5.02 -7.10 0.85
N ALA A 101 5.00 -6.18 -0.12
CA ALA A 101 4.34 -4.88 0.01
C ALA A 101 3.00 -4.88 -0.72
N VAL A 102 2.05 -4.14 -0.18
CA VAL A 102 0.84 -3.75 -0.88
C VAL A 102 0.67 -2.25 -0.82
N PHE A 103 0.34 -1.65 -1.96
CA PHE A 103 -0.16 -0.29 -2.07
C PHE A 103 -1.67 -0.32 -1.80
N ASN A 104 -2.10 0.36 -0.74
CA ASN A 104 -3.51 0.39 -0.36
C ASN A 104 -4.23 1.58 -0.99
N ALA A 105 -3.66 2.78 -0.89
CA ALA A 105 -4.30 4.01 -1.36
C ALA A 105 -3.36 5.21 -1.42
N ASP A 106 -3.75 6.17 -2.25
CA ASP A 106 -3.42 7.58 -2.02
C ASP A 106 -4.33 8.11 -0.91
N VAL A 107 -3.74 8.43 0.24
CA VAL A 107 -4.47 8.97 1.41
C VAL A 107 -4.78 10.45 1.20
N THR A 108 -3.83 11.19 0.63
CA THR A 108 -4.01 12.59 0.23
C THR A 108 -3.54 12.76 -1.22
N THR A 109 -4.00 13.84 -1.86
CA THR A 109 -3.61 14.23 -3.22
C THR A 109 -3.64 13.05 -4.21
N PRO A 110 -4.82 12.51 -4.56
CA PRO A 110 -4.93 11.51 -5.62
C PRO A 110 -4.31 12.01 -6.93
N ASP A 111 -3.94 11.10 -7.82
CA ASP A 111 -3.40 11.51 -9.11
C ASP A 111 -4.36 12.39 -9.91
N GLN A 112 -3.77 13.28 -10.70
CA GLN A 112 -4.43 14.31 -11.49
C GLN A 112 -5.10 15.42 -10.67
N THR A 113 -4.82 15.51 -9.36
CA THR A 113 -5.29 16.62 -8.51
C THR A 113 -4.86 17.97 -9.09
N VAL A 114 -5.77 18.94 -9.06
CA VAL A 114 -5.50 20.32 -9.48
C VAL A 114 -4.90 21.11 -8.32
N VAL A 115 -3.75 21.73 -8.57
CA VAL A 115 -3.05 22.61 -7.61
C VAL A 115 -2.78 23.97 -8.26
N LEU A 116 -2.62 25.01 -7.46
CA LEU A 116 -2.28 26.35 -7.93
C LEU A 116 -0.79 26.46 -8.25
N PRO A 117 -0.41 27.36 -9.16
CA PRO A 117 0.99 27.69 -9.41
C PRO A 117 1.76 28.05 -8.12
N GLY A 118 2.88 27.37 -7.86
CA GLY A 118 3.69 27.58 -6.65
C GLY A 118 3.10 27.02 -5.36
N GLU A 119 1.96 26.34 -5.40
CA GLU A 119 1.32 25.76 -4.22
C GLU A 119 2.19 24.68 -3.57
N VAL A 120 2.30 24.74 -2.25
CA VAL A 120 2.89 23.67 -1.45
C VAL A 120 1.78 22.72 -0.99
N PHE A 121 1.93 21.43 -1.27
CA PHE A 121 0.95 20.41 -0.93
C PHE A 121 1.63 19.15 -0.39
N GLN A 122 0.86 18.34 0.34
CA GLN A 122 1.33 17.06 0.89
C GLN A 122 0.68 15.89 0.17
N LYS A 123 1.50 14.90 -0.19
CA LYS A 123 1.07 13.62 -0.73
C LYS A 123 1.39 12.53 0.27
N THR A 124 0.38 11.76 0.65
CA THR A 124 0.49 10.65 1.58
C THR A 124 0.03 9.38 0.90
N TRP A 125 0.90 8.37 0.85
CA TRP A 125 0.55 7.02 0.41
C TRP A 125 0.35 6.11 1.62
N GLU A 126 -0.63 5.21 1.57
CA GLU A 126 -0.74 4.08 2.50
C GLU A 126 -0.18 2.82 1.87
N LEU A 127 0.87 2.28 2.48
CA LEU A 127 1.40 0.96 2.17
C LEU A 127 1.08 0.00 3.31
N GLN A 128 1.16 -1.30 3.01
CA GLN A 128 1.02 -2.34 4.00
C GLN A 128 2.07 -3.43 3.81
N ASN A 129 2.72 -3.80 4.91
CA ASN A 129 3.59 -4.97 4.95
C ASN A 129 2.72 -6.23 5.02
N LEU A 130 2.61 -6.98 3.95
CA LEU A 130 1.96 -8.31 3.95
C LEU A 130 2.94 -9.46 4.06
N GLY A 131 4.24 -9.15 4.19
CA GLY A 131 5.26 -10.15 4.40
C GLY A 131 5.23 -10.76 5.80
N THR A 132 6.25 -11.56 6.08
CA THR A 132 6.51 -12.13 7.41
C THR A 132 7.71 -11.48 8.10
N ARG A 133 8.45 -10.61 7.39
CA ARG A 133 9.58 -9.83 7.91
C ARG A 133 9.17 -8.40 8.26
N PRO A 134 9.62 -7.84 9.40
CA PRO A 134 9.42 -6.42 9.68
C PRO A 134 10.22 -5.56 8.71
N TRP A 135 9.67 -4.42 8.29
CA TRP A 135 10.40 -3.41 7.54
C TRP A 135 11.21 -2.58 8.52
N ARG A 136 12.54 -2.56 8.36
CA ARG A 136 13.49 -1.78 9.15
C ARG A 136 14.49 -1.11 8.21
N GLY A 137 14.92 0.10 8.55
CA GLY A 137 15.94 0.84 7.79
C GLY A 137 15.54 1.19 6.35
N ARG A 138 14.24 1.17 6.03
CA ARG A 138 13.77 1.44 4.66
C ARG A 138 13.59 2.93 4.42
N LYS A 139 13.76 3.32 3.17
CA LYS A 139 13.51 4.67 2.70
C LYS A 139 12.71 4.67 1.41
N LEU A 140 11.88 5.69 1.24
CA LEU A 140 11.25 6.03 -0.02
C LEU A 140 12.13 7.06 -0.72
N VAL A 141 12.65 6.72 -1.91
CA VAL A 141 13.64 7.51 -2.66
C VAL A 141 13.05 7.97 -3.99
N ARG A 142 13.30 9.23 -4.34
CA ARG A 142 12.84 9.84 -5.58
C ARG A 142 13.70 9.38 -6.77
N VAL A 143 13.04 8.97 -7.85
CA VAL A 143 13.66 8.30 -9.02
C VAL A 143 13.16 8.87 -10.35
N ASP A 144 12.81 10.16 -10.35
CA ASP A 144 12.28 10.95 -11.47
C ASP A 144 13.09 10.88 -12.78
N GLY A 145 14.37 10.49 -12.74
CA GLY A 145 15.23 10.32 -13.91
C GLY A 145 15.44 8.88 -14.39
N GLU A 146 14.94 7.89 -13.64
CA GLU A 146 15.10 6.47 -13.96
C GLU A 146 13.85 5.87 -14.62
N TYR A 147 12.69 6.49 -14.40
CA TYR A 147 11.41 6.02 -14.89
C TYR A 147 10.68 7.13 -15.65
N VAL A 148 9.92 6.73 -16.66
CA VAL A 148 9.07 7.63 -17.44
C VAL A 148 7.64 7.13 -17.41
N ILE A 149 6.68 8.06 -17.31
CA ILE A 149 5.27 7.74 -17.55
C ILE A 149 5.06 7.76 -19.06
N ALA A 150 4.72 6.59 -19.60
CA ALA A 150 4.52 6.43 -21.03
C ALA A 150 3.12 5.95 -21.36
N ARG A 151 2.54 6.48 -22.44
CA ARG A 151 1.23 6.07 -22.94
C ARG A 151 1.40 5.00 -24.00
N ARG A 152 0.67 3.90 -23.85
CA ARG A 152 0.55 2.88 -24.89
C ARG A 152 -0.42 3.35 -25.96
N THR A 153 0.05 3.42 -27.20
CA THR A 153 -0.82 3.70 -28.36
C THR A 153 -1.59 2.44 -28.74
N ALA A 154 -2.83 2.61 -29.20
CA ALA A 154 -3.74 1.51 -29.56
C ALA A 154 -3.21 0.64 -30.72
N THR A 155 -2.22 1.14 -31.48
CA THR A 155 -1.72 0.54 -32.70
C THR A 155 -0.39 -0.22 -32.54
N GLY A 156 0.07 -0.44 -31.30
CA GLY A 156 1.33 -1.17 -31.05
C GLY A 156 2.59 -0.37 -31.41
N ALA A 157 2.46 0.96 -31.56
CA ALA A 157 3.59 1.86 -31.77
C ALA A 157 4.46 1.96 -30.49
N PRO A 158 5.70 2.48 -30.58
CA PRO A 158 6.55 2.67 -29.41
C PRO A 158 5.86 3.54 -28.35
N LEU A 159 6.14 3.23 -27.09
CA LEU A 159 5.64 3.96 -25.93
C LEU A 159 6.02 5.45 -26.05
N GLU A 160 5.03 6.34 -26.00
CA GLU A 160 5.25 7.78 -26.04
C GLU A 160 5.48 8.29 -24.62
N VAL A 161 6.61 8.96 -24.35
CA VAL A 161 6.89 9.58 -23.06
C VAL A 161 5.99 10.81 -22.91
N VAL A 162 5.12 10.82 -21.90
CA VAL A 162 4.05 11.82 -21.77
C VAL A 162 4.44 12.97 -20.85
N MET A 163 5.44 12.80 -19.99
CA MET A 163 5.63 13.71 -18.85
C MET A 163 7.09 14.04 -18.57
N ASP A 164 7.34 15.31 -18.27
CA ASP A 164 8.60 15.81 -17.72
C ASP A 164 8.53 15.81 -16.19
N THR A 165 9.58 15.31 -15.53
CA THR A 165 9.62 15.06 -14.09
C THR A 165 10.19 16.26 -13.33
N HIS A 166 9.41 17.35 -13.31
CA HIS A 166 9.83 18.63 -12.73
C HIS A 166 9.11 19.02 -11.42
N LEU A 167 8.38 18.10 -10.77
CA LEU A 167 7.76 18.39 -9.48
C LEU A 167 8.85 18.57 -8.41
N ARG A 168 8.95 19.73 -7.75
CA ARG A 168 9.96 19.92 -6.70
C ARG A 168 9.48 19.30 -5.39
N SER A 169 10.19 18.29 -4.90
CA SER A 169 10.01 17.76 -3.55
C SER A 169 10.92 18.48 -2.55
N LEU A 170 10.48 18.63 -1.30
CA LEU A 170 11.30 19.21 -0.24
C LEU A 170 12.50 18.29 0.10
N ASN A 171 12.25 16.98 0.09
CA ASN A 171 13.25 15.93 0.33
C ASN A 171 13.34 15.03 -0.90
N ASN A 172 14.50 14.43 -1.14
CA ASN A 172 14.69 13.40 -2.19
C ASN A 172 14.57 11.97 -1.64
N GLU A 173 14.57 11.82 -0.32
CA GLU A 173 14.33 10.56 0.36
C GLU A 173 13.58 10.79 1.68
N ILE A 174 12.73 9.84 2.08
CA ILE A 174 11.98 9.83 3.34
C ILE A 174 12.15 8.48 4.02
N ALA A 175 12.53 8.47 5.29
CA ALA A 175 12.57 7.24 6.08
C ALA A 175 11.17 6.64 6.24
N ILE A 176 11.03 5.34 5.98
CA ILE A 176 9.80 4.59 6.24
C ILE A 176 9.89 4.08 7.67
N ALA A 177 8.88 4.40 8.48
CA ALA A 177 8.80 3.93 9.86
C ALA A 177 8.86 2.40 9.94
N GLU A 178 9.39 1.88 11.06
CA GLU A 178 9.38 0.44 11.29
C GLU A 178 7.95 -0.11 11.15
N THR A 179 7.76 -1.04 10.22
CA THR A 179 6.43 -1.54 9.86
C THR A 179 6.38 -3.06 10.03
N LEU A 180 5.66 -3.53 11.04
CA LEU A 180 5.53 -4.95 11.33
C LEU A 180 4.62 -5.66 10.32
N PRO A 181 4.76 -6.99 10.17
CA PRO A 181 3.86 -7.81 9.36
C PRO A 181 2.36 -7.58 9.64
N GLY A 182 1.65 -7.08 8.64
CA GLY A 182 0.22 -6.75 8.63
C GLY A 182 -0.07 -5.28 8.97
N GLN A 183 0.90 -4.50 9.44
CA GLN A 183 0.69 -3.08 9.73
C GLN A 183 0.67 -2.24 8.46
N PRO A 184 -0.23 -1.25 8.39
CA PRO A 184 -0.13 -0.17 7.42
C PRO A 184 0.95 0.83 7.85
N VAL A 185 1.48 1.57 6.88
CA VAL A 185 2.35 2.72 7.09
C VAL A 185 1.91 3.85 6.16
N HIS A 186 1.84 5.06 6.71
CA HIS A 186 1.62 6.28 5.94
C HIS A 186 2.96 6.95 5.69
N ILE A 187 3.27 7.20 4.42
CA ILE A 187 4.49 7.87 4.00
C ILE A 187 4.07 9.19 3.36
N THR A 188 4.53 10.32 3.92
CA THR A 188 4.16 11.66 3.46
C THR A 188 5.36 12.39 2.88
N VAL A 189 5.18 12.97 1.70
CA VAL A 189 6.14 13.86 1.06
C VAL A 189 5.47 15.21 0.82
N GLU A 190 6.21 16.29 1.09
CA GLU A 190 5.81 17.66 0.76
C GLU A 190 6.41 18.06 -0.60
N PHE A 191 5.55 18.62 -1.45
CA PHE A 191 5.86 19.04 -2.80
C PHE A 191 5.51 20.51 -3.01
N ALA A 192 6.25 21.16 -3.92
CA ALA A 192 5.94 22.49 -4.43
C ALA A 192 5.63 22.40 -5.93
N ALA A 193 4.45 22.88 -6.32
CA ALA A 193 4.05 22.98 -7.72
C ALA A 193 4.93 24.01 -8.47
N PRO A 194 5.26 23.76 -9.74
CA PRO A 194 5.81 24.78 -10.63
C PRO A 194 4.96 26.05 -10.70
N LYS A 195 5.53 27.14 -11.22
CA LYS A 195 4.80 28.40 -11.42
C LYS A 195 4.07 28.44 -12.76
N GLU A 196 4.44 27.55 -13.66
CA GLU A 196 3.88 27.39 -14.98
C GLU A 196 2.66 26.48 -14.93
N THR A 197 1.68 26.72 -15.81
CA THR A 197 0.56 25.79 -16.00
C THR A 197 1.07 24.55 -16.73
N CYS A 198 1.05 23.40 -16.06
CA CYS A 198 1.60 22.15 -16.59
C CYS A 198 1.04 20.93 -15.83
N THR A 199 1.22 19.75 -16.40
CA THR A 199 1.06 18.48 -15.67
C THR A 199 2.44 17.97 -15.30
N VAL A 200 2.66 17.70 -14.02
CA VAL A 200 3.96 17.22 -13.50
C VAL A 200 3.78 15.98 -12.65
N THR A 201 4.82 15.15 -12.62
CA THR A 201 4.88 13.93 -11.81
C THR A 201 6.13 13.91 -10.95
N SER A 202 6.05 13.14 -9.87
CA SER A 202 7.22 12.58 -9.19
C SER A 202 7.04 11.10 -8.94
N ILE A 203 8.10 10.32 -9.12
CA ILE A 203 8.16 8.87 -9.05
C ILE A 203 9.13 8.46 -7.94
N TRP A 204 8.73 7.46 -7.16
CA TRP A 204 9.41 7.02 -5.96
C TRP A 204 9.51 5.50 -5.88
N ARG A 205 10.60 5.03 -5.29
CA ARG A 205 10.93 3.62 -5.08
C ARG A 205 11.26 3.39 -3.60
N ILE A 206 10.97 2.19 -3.10
CA ILE A 206 11.42 1.77 -1.77
C ILE A 206 12.81 1.14 -1.89
N GLU A 207 13.76 1.66 -1.12
CA GLU A 207 15.10 1.13 -0.97
C GLU A 207 15.35 0.65 0.47
N ASP A 208 16.24 -0.33 0.60
CA ASP A 208 16.70 -0.83 1.89
C ASP A 208 17.81 0.07 2.49
N GLU A 209 18.35 -0.35 3.64
CA GLU A 209 19.41 0.36 4.35
C GLU A 209 20.74 0.44 3.58
N HIS A 210 20.91 -0.39 2.55
CA HIS A 210 22.06 -0.41 1.66
C HIS A 210 21.83 0.39 0.37
N GLY A 211 20.66 1.03 0.22
CA GLY A 211 20.29 1.75 -1.00
C GLY A 211 19.91 0.84 -2.17
N GLN A 212 19.60 -0.44 -1.91
CA GLN A 212 19.14 -1.36 -2.94
C GLN A 212 17.62 -1.31 -3.09
N PRO A 213 17.09 -1.36 -4.33
CA PRO A 213 15.67 -1.55 -4.58
C PRO A 213 15.09 -2.75 -3.83
N CYS A 214 14.11 -2.51 -2.95
CA CYS A 214 13.39 -3.60 -2.29
C CYS A 214 12.51 -4.36 -3.29
N TYR A 215 11.89 -3.65 -4.23
CA TYR A 215 10.91 -4.19 -5.18
C TYR A 215 11.27 -3.84 -6.62
N GLY A 216 10.76 -4.62 -7.56
CA GLY A 216 10.95 -4.38 -9.00
C GLY A 216 10.19 -3.15 -9.52
N PRO A 217 10.45 -2.76 -10.78
CA PRO A 217 9.94 -1.51 -11.38
C PRO A 217 8.41 -1.48 -11.58
N ALA A 218 7.73 -2.62 -11.43
CA ALA A 218 6.27 -2.70 -11.44
C ALA A 218 5.62 -2.16 -10.16
N PHE A 219 6.41 -1.90 -9.10
CA PHE A 219 5.95 -1.39 -7.81
C PHE A 219 6.72 -0.12 -7.44
N ILE A 220 6.22 0.98 -7.97
CA ILE A 220 6.68 2.35 -7.71
C ILE A 220 5.50 3.14 -7.16
N LEU A 221 5.80 4.19 -6.40
CA LEU A 221 4.81 5.18 -6.01
C LEU A 221 4.97 6.39 -6.91
N HIS A 222 3.85 7.01 -7.28
CA HIS A 222 3.91 8.27 -8.01
C HIS A 222 2.86 9.24 -7.48
N VAL A 223 3.03 10.48 -7.89
CA VAL A 223 2.03 11.52 -7.78
C VAL A 223 2.02 12.32 -9.07
N ILE A 224 0.85 12.46 -9.67
CA ILE A 224 0.63 13.33 -10.82
C ILE A 224 -0.27 14.49 -10.40
N VAL A 225 0.11 15.72 -10.67
CA VAL A 225 -0.74 16.90 -10.44
C VAL A 225 -0.83 17.78 -11.66
N ASN A 226 -1.97 18.48 -11.78
CA ASN A 226 -2.22 19.48 -12.80
C ASN A 226 -2.12 20.87 -12.17
N VAL A 227 -1.10 21.63 -12.55
CA VAL A 227 -0.94 23.02 -12.13
C VAL A 227 -1.77 23.89 -13.06
N MET A 228 -2.78 24.58 -12.53
CA MET A 228 -3.63 25.47 -13.33
C MET A 228 -3.84 26.80 -12.60
N ALA A 229 -3.55 27.90 -13.30
CA ALA A 229 -3.96 29.22 -12.84
C ALA A 229 -5.50 29.33 -12.86
N ARG A 230 -6.06 30.02 -11.86
CA ARG A 230 -7.50 30.36 -11.85
C ARG A 230 -7.82 31.41 -12.90
#